data_AF-A0A8R1IVS5-F1
#
_entry.id   AF-A0A8R1IVS5-F1
#
_cell.length_a   1.000
_cell.length_b   1.000
_cell.length_c   1.000
_cell.angle_alpha   90.00
_cell.angle_beta   90.00
_cell.angle_gamma   90.00
#
_symmetry.space_group_name_H-M   'P 1'
#
loop_
_entity.id
_entity.type
_entity.pdbx_description
1 polymer ?
#
loop_
_entity_poly.entity_id
_entity_poly.type
_entity_poly.pdbx_seq_one_letter_code
_entity_poly.pdbx_strand_id
1 'polypeptide(L)'
;MSTATASSSQAATLTDIFTKPWSLQQTDSYMSTFVPLSYKIMVGYLITIYLGQKLMAYRKPFDLQNVLALWNFGFSLFSGIAAYYLIPELYGVFRKDGFVASYCQNESYYTDATTGFWGWAFVMSKAPELGDTMFLVLRKKPVIFMHWYHHALTFVYAVITYSEHQAWARWSLALNLTVHTIMYL
;
A
#
# COMPACT_ATOMS: atom_id res chain seq x y z
N MET A 1 -19.28 6.21 -43.23
CA MET A 1 -19.33 6.87 -41.92
C MET A 1 -20.04 5.94 -40.95
N SER A 2 -19.30 5.11 -40.22
CA SER A 2 -19.84 4.30 -39.13
C SER A 2 -19.39 4.94 -37.83
N THR A 3 -20.36 5.34 -37.02
CA THR A 3 -20.20 6.05 -35.75
C THR A 3 -19.55 5.13 -34.72
N ALA A 4 -18.33 5.46 -34.31
CA ALA A 4 -17.70 4.86 -33.15
C ALA A 4 -18.46 5.29 -31.88
N THR A 5 -19.14 4.34 -31.24
CA THR A 5 -19.67 4.51 -29.89
C THR A 5 -18.49 4.55 -28.92
N ALA A 6 -18.19 5.74 -28.41
CA ALA A 6 -17.25 5.92 -27.31
C ALA A 6 -17.79 5.15 -26.08
N SER A 7 -17.15 4.04 -25.73
CA SER A 7 -17.38 3.39 -24.44
C SER A 7 -16.86 4.31 -23.35
N SER A 8 -17.77 4.96 -22.63
CA SER A 8 -17.47 5.70 -21.41
C SER A 8 -16.78 4.77 -20.42
N SER A 9 -15.48 4.96 -20.17
CA SER A 9 -14.75 4.24 -19.14
C SER A 9 -15.28 4.65 -17.77
N GLN A 10 -16.20 3.88 -17.21
CA GLN A 10 -16.56 4.00 -15.81
C GLN A 10 -15.28 3.82 -14.97
N ALA A 11 -15.02 4.75 -14.05
CA ALA A 11 -13.95 4.60 -13.07
C ALA A 11 -14.21 3.31 -12.28
N ALA A 12 -13.25 2.38 -12.30
CA ALA A 12 -13.38 1.13 -11.57
C ALA A 12 -13.49 1.43 -10.08
N THR A 13 -14.44 0.79 -9.39
CA THR A 13 -14.63 0.97 -7.94
C THR A 13 -13.85 -0.09 -7.17
N LEU A 14 -13.53 0.15 -5.89
CA LEU A 14 -12.89 -0.84 -5.01
C LEU A 14 -13.58 -2.21 -5.05
N THR A 15 -14.91 -2.22 -5.09
CA THR A 15 -15.72 -3.44 -5.17
C THR A 15 -15.51 -4.20 -6.47
N ASP A 16 -15.23 -3.53 -7.58
CA ASP A 16 -14.96 -4.18 -8.86
C ASP A 16 -13.66 -4.97 -8.80
N ILE A 17 -12.62 -4.45 -8.13
CA ILE A 17 -11.30 -5.09 -8.01
C ILE A 17 -11.38 -6.38 -7.18
N PHE A 18 -12.25 -6.43 -6.16
CA PHE A 18 -12.41 -7.62 -5.31
C PHE A 18 -13.39 -8.67 -5.87
N THR A 19 -14.36 -8.26 -6.69
CA THR A 19 -15.46 -9.15 -7.14
C THR A 19 -15.27 -9.68 -8.55
N LYS A 20 -14.52 -8.98 -9.40
CA LYS A 20 -14.25 -9.37 -10.78
C LYS A 20 -12.85 -10.00 -10.89
N PRO A 21 -12.60 -10.81 -11.93
CA PRO A 21 -11.25 -11.26 -12.24
C PRO A 21 -10.34 -10.04 -12.41
N TRP A 22 -9.19 -10.10 -11.75
CA TRP A 22 -8.26 -8.98 -11.73
C TRP A 22 -7.83 -8.59 -13.14
N SER A 23 -7.81 -7.28 -13.42
CA SER A 23 -7.27 -6.75 -14.66
C SER A 23 -6.48 -5.47 -14.41
N LEU A 24 -5.36 -5.35 -15.11
CA LEU A 24 -4.49 -4.18 -15.02
C LEU A 24 -5.25 -2.89 -15.34
N GLN A 25 -6.03 -2.89 -16.44
CA GLN A 25 -6.77 -1.72 -16.89
C GLN A 25 -7.78 -1.18 -15.87
N GLN A 26 -8.46 -2.08 -15.13
CA GLN A 26 -9.37 -1.65 -14.04
C GLN A 26 -8.58 -1.06 -12.88
N THR A 27 -7.46 -1.68 -12.53
CA THR A 27 -6.59 -1.21 -11.44
C THR A 27 -6.01 0.17 -11.78
N ASP A 28 -5.56 0.39 -13.02
CA ASP A 28 -5.05 1.68 -13.50
C ASP A 28 -6.11 2.78 -13.48
N SER A 29 -7.33 2.44 -13.93
CA SER A 29 -8.47 3.34 -13.86
C SER A 29 -8.75 3.77 -12.42
N TYR A 30 -8.75 2.82 -11.47
CA TYR A 30 -8.90 3.13 -10.06
C TYR A 30 -7.73 3.99 -9.52
N MET A 31 -6.49 3.61 -9.82
CA MET A 31 -5.29 4.31 -9.34
C MET A 31 -5.23 5.75 -9.85
N SER A 32 -5.67 6.02 -11.08
CA SER A 32 -5.75 7.38 -11.62
C SER A 32 -6.63 8.32 -10.78
N THR A 33 -7.68 7.77 -10.16
CA THR A 33 -8.57 8.50 -9.24
C THR A 33 -8.02 8.48 -7.81
N PHE A 34 -7.32 7.42 -7.42
CA PHE A 34 -6.77 7.26 -6.08
C PHE A 34 -5.52 8.13 -5.83
N VAL A 35 -4.67 8.37 -6.84
CA VAL A 35 -3.49 9.26 -6.74
C VAL A 35 -3.85 10.65 -6.19
N PRO A 36 -4.78 11.43 -6.79
CA PRO A 36 -5.16 12.74 -6.22
C PRO A 36 -5.83 12.62 -4.85
N LEU A 37 -6.51 11.50 -4.56
CA LEU A 37 -7.09 11.24 -3.24
C LEU A 37 -6.00 10.98 -2.18
N SER A 38 -4.91 10.29 -2.53
CA SER A 38 -3.79 10.00 -1.62
C SER A 38 -3.15 11.27 -1.05
N TYR A 39 -2.96 12.31 -1.88
CA TYR A 39 -2.46 13.60 -1.41
C TYR A 39 -3.43 14.27 -0.41
N LYS A 40 -4.75 14.17 -0.65
CA LYS A 40 -5.77 14.68 0.28
C LYS A 40 -5.75 13.91 1.60
N ILE A 41 -5.61 12.58 1.55
CA ILE A 41 -5.47 11.72 2.73
C ILE A 41 -4.21 12.10 3.52
N MET A 42 -3.07 12.30 2.84
CA MET A 42 -1.82 12.72 3.48
C MET A 42 -1.98 14.06 4.22
N VAL A 43 -2.58 15.07 3.59
CA VAL A 43 -2.84 16.37 4.25
C VAL A 43 -3.77 16.18 5.46
N GLY A 44 -4.84 15.39 5.30
CA GLY A 44 -5.76 15.04 6.38
C GLY A 44 -5.05 14.33 7.54
N TYR A 45 -4.12 13.41 7.24
CA TYR A 45 -3.32 12.69 8.23
C TYR A 45 -2.45 13.65 9.07
N LEU A 46 -1.75 14.59 8.42
CA LEU A 46 -0.93 15.60 9.13
C LEU A 46 -1.79 16.49 10.05
N ILE A 47 -2.94 16.94 9.56
CA ILE A 47 -3.90 17.71 10.35
C ILE A 47 -4.39 16.87 11.54
N THR A 48 -4.71 15.60 11.31
CA THR A 48 -5.23 14.72 12.36
C THR A 48 -4.17 14.42 13.43
N ILE A 49 -2.90 14.29 13.08
CA ILE A 49 -1.81 14.17 14.08
C ILE A 49 -1.74 15.43 14.94
N TYR A 50 -1.69 16.61 14.31
CA TYR A 50 -1.58 17.87 15.03
C TYR A 50 -2.78 18.11 15.96
N LEU A 51 -4.00 17.97 15.44
CA LEU A 51 -5.22 18.11 16.23
C LEU A 51 -5.35 17.01 17.28
N GLY A 52 -5.00 15.77 16.94
CA GLY A 52 -5.03 14.63 17.85
C GLY A 52 -4.12 14.82 19.05
N GLN A 53 -2.88 15.30 18.85
CA GLN A 53 -1.97 15.63 19.95
C GLN A 53 -2.53 16.74 20.85
N LYS A 54 -3.11 17.79 20.25
CA LYS A 54 -3.71 18.91 21.00
C LYS A 54 -4.95 18.47 21.81
N LEU A 55 -5.81 17.64 21.24
CA LEU A 55 -6.99 17.10 21.92
C LEU A 55 -6.59 16.14 23.04
N MET A 56 -5.61 15.27 22.78
CA MET A 56 -5.13 14.33 23.76
C MET A 56 -4.39 15.01 24.91
N ALA A 57 -3.82 16.21 24.73
CA ALA A 57 -3.18 16.97 25.82
C ALA A 57 -4.06 17.02 27.08
N TYR A 58 -5.38 17.22 26.91
CA TYR A 58 -6.36 17.35 27.98
C TYR A 58 -7.05 16.03 28.39
N ARG A 59 -6.70 14.88 27.76
CA ARG A 59 -7.32 13.58 28.05
C ARG A 59 -6.32 12.56 28.62
N LYS A 60 -6.84 11.53 29.28
CA LYS A 60 -6.03 10.37 29.72
C LYS A 60 -5.69 9.49 28.51
N PRO A 61 -4.53 8.80 28.51
CA PRO A 61 -4.17 7.88 27.44
C PRO A 61 -5.15 6.70 27.40
N PHE A 62 -5.50 6.26 26.20
CA PHE A 62 -6.32 5.07 26.02
C PHE A 62 -5.47 3.80 26.15
N ASP A 63 -6.04 2.75 26.73
CA ASP A 63 -5.45 1.41 26.68
C ASP A 63 -5.95 0.68 25.43
N LEU A 64 -5.11 0.66 24.40
CA LEU A 64 -5.39 0.06 23.09
C LEU A 64 -4.44 -1.10 22.82
N GLN A 65 -3.83 -1.71 23.85
CA GLN A 65 -2.82 -2.76 23.66
C GLN A 65 -3.36 -3.95 22.88
N ASN A 66 -4.55 -4.44 23.23
CA ASN A 66 -5.17 -5.59 22.54
C ASN A 66 -5.54 -5.27 21.10
N VAL A 67 -6.05 -4.05 20.86
CA VAL A 67 -6.40 -3.58 19.51
C VAL A 67 -5.14 -3.47 18.65
N LEU A 68 -4.07 -2.89 19.20
CA LEU A 68 -2.79 -2.76 18.51
C LEU A 68 -2.15 -4.12 18.25
N ALA A 69 -2.26 -5.08 19.18
CA ALA A 69 -1.77 -6.44 18.99
C ALA A 69 -2.51 -7.13 17.83
N LEU A 70 -3.84 -7.05 17.80
CA LEU A 70 -4.66 -7.61 16.71
C LEU A 70 -4.34 -6.94 15.36
N TRP A 71 -4.18 -5.62 15.38
CA TRP A 71 -3.83 -4.82 14.22
C TRP A 71 -2.47 -5.23 13.62
N ASN A 72 -1.43 -5.28 14.46
CA ASN A 72 -0.09 -5.71 14.05
C ASN A 72 -0.08 -7.16 13.56
N PHE A 73 -0.82 -8.06 14.22
CA PHE A 73 -0.97 -9.44 13.78
C PHE A 73 -1.64 -9.53 12.40
N GLY A 74 -2.68 -8.73 12.16
CA GLY A 74 -3.32 -8.64 10.84
C GLY A 74 -2.35 -8.21 9.74
N PHE A 75 -1.53 -7.19 10.01
CA PHE A 75 -0.48 -6.77 9.07
C PHE A 75 0.61 -7.80 8.86
N SER A 76 1.00 -8.53 9.90
CA SER A 76 1.96 -9.63 9.80
C SER A 76 1.45 -10.74 8.87
N LEU A 77 0.20 -11.18 9.10
CA LEU A 77 -0.45 -12.21 8.29
C LEU A 77 -0.61 -11.75 6.83
N PHE A 78 -1.10 -10.52 6.62
CA PHE A 78 -1.20 -9.93 5.30
C PHE A 78 0.16 -9.91 4.59
N SER A 79 1.22 -9.49 5.30
CA SER A 79 2.56 -9.41 4.74
C SER A 79 3.11 -10.80 4.37
N GLY A 80 2.87 -11.80 5.21
CA GLY A 80 3.27 -13.18 4.93
C GLY A 80 2.57 -13.78 3.70
N ILE A 81 1.26 -13.54 3.55
CA ILE A 81 0.52 -14.02 2.37
C ILE A 81 0.99 -13.29 1.11
N ALA A 82 1.14 -11.96 1.16
CA ALA A 82 1.64 -11.18 0.03
C ALA A 82 3.06 -11.59 -0.37
N ALA A 83 3.95 -11.83 0.61
CA ALA A 83 5.30 -12.34 0.39
C ALA A 83 5.29 -13.70 -0.33
N TYR A 84 4.42 -14.62 0.08
CA TYR A 84 4.29 -15.94 -0.52
C TYR A 84 3.94 -15.87 -2.03
N TYR A 85 3.13 -14.90 -2.45
CA TYR A 85 2.78 -14.73 -3.86
C TYR A 85 3.78 -13.91 -4.66
N LEU A 86 4.41 -12.90 -4.08
CA LEU A 86 5.28 -11.96 -4.80
C LEU A 86 6.75 -12.40 -4.87
N ILE A 87 7.28 -13.07 -3.84
CA ILE A 87 8.69 -13.48 -3.80
C ILE A 87 9.04 -14.53 -4.88
N PRO A 88 8.22 -15.55 -5.15
CA PRO A 88 8.53 -16.53 -6.19
C PRO A 88 8.62 -15.93 -7.59
N GLU A 89 7.79 -14.93 -7.92
CA GLU A 89 7.89 -14.20 -9.20
C GLU A 89 9.24 -13.48 -9.30
N LEU A 90 9.60 -12.71 -8.27
CA LEU A 90 10.86 -11.96 -8.26
C LEU A 90 12.07 -12.89 -8.38
N TYR A 91 12.07 -13.99 -7.63
CA TYR A 91 13.13 -14.98 -7.68
C TYR A 91 13.21 -15.67 -9.05
N GLY A 92 12.05 -15.94 -9.68
CA GLY A 92 11.97 -16.50 -11.03
C GLY A 92 12.61 -15.59 -12.07
N VAL A 93 12.24 -14.30 -12.11
CA VAL A 93 12.81 -13.32 -13.05
C VAL A 93 14.29 -13.12 -12.79
N PHE A 94 14.69 -13.01 -11.52
CA PHE A 94 16.10 -12.87 -11.15
C PHE A 94 16.96 -14.06 -11.62
N ARG A 95 16.44 -15.29 -11.52
CA ARG A 95 17.14 -16.50 -11.96
C ARG A 95 17.22 -16.64 -13.48
N LYS A 96 16.17 -16.23 -14.19
CA LYS A 96 16.04 -16.42 -15.64
C LYS A 96 16.76 -15.32 -16.44
N ASP A 97 16.50 -14.07 -16.08
CA ASP A 97 16.87 -12.90 -16.89
C ASP A 97 17.90 -12.00 -16.18
N GLY A 98 18.23 -12.29 -14.91
CA GLY A 98 19.27 -11.63 -14.13
C GLY A 98 18.79 -10.37 -13.37
N PHE A 99 19.72 -9.70 -12.70
CA PHE A 99 19.41 -8.54 -11.84
C PHE A 99 18.90 -7.32 -12.62
N VAL A 100 19.48 -7.03 -13.79
CA VAL A 100 19.09 -5.86 -14.59
C VAL A 100 17.65 -6.03 -15.09
N ALA A 101 17.30 -7.22 -15.57
CA ALA A 101 15.92 -7.53 -15.93
C ALA A 101 15.00 -7.45 -14.71
N SER A 102 15.41 -8.05 -13.58
CA SER A 102 14.61 -8.03 -12.35
C SER A 102 14.45 -6.63 -11.73
N TYR A 103 15.24 -5.63 -12.13
CA TYR A 103 15.14 -4.27 -11.61
C TYR A 103 14.51 -3.28 -12.61
N CYS A 104 14.75 -3.46 -13.90
CA CYS A 104 14.39 -2.47 -14.94
C CYS A 104 13.19 -2.88 -15.81
N GLN A 105 12.78 -4.16 -15.81
CA GLN A 105 11.72 -4.66 -16.68
C GLN A 105 10.52 -5.13 -15.88
N ASN A 106 9.31 -4.75 -16.30
CA ASN A 106 8.09 -5.14 -15.60
C ASN A 106 7.70 -6.62 -15.76
N GLU A 107 8.19 -7.27 -16.84
CA GLU A 107 7.83 -8.65 -17.20
C GLU A 107 6.33 -8.92 -17.01
N SER A 108 5.97 -10.03 -16.40
CA SER A 108 4.58 -10.38 -16.09
C SER A 108 4.06 -9.82 -14.77
N TYR A 109 4.85 -9.05 -14.02
CA TYR A 109 4.51 -8.62 -12.65
C TYR A 109 3.16 -7.89 -12.56
N TYR A 110 2.93 -6.95 -13.47
CA TYR A 110 1.70 -6.17 -13.56
C TYR A 110 0.66 -6.79 -14.50
N THR A 111 0.96 -7.86 -15.23
CA THR A 111 -0.01 -8.45 -16.15
C THR A 111 -0.60 -9.75 -15.62
N ASP A 112 0.15 -10.45 -14.76
CA ASP A 112 -0.34 -11.62 -14.04
C ASP A 112 -1.35 -11.21 -12.97
N ALA A 113 -2.48 -11.93 -12.95
CA ALA A 113 -3.59 -11.62 -12.08
C ALA A 113 -3.25 -11.73 -10.59
N THR A 114 -2.33 -12.64 -10.25
CA THR A 114 -1.95 -12.88 -8.86
C THR A 114 -0.98 -11.80 -8.39
N THR A 115 0.12 -11.60 -9.10
CA THR A 115 1.16 -10.66 -8.67
C THR A 115 0.70 -9.22 -8.75
N GLY A 116 -0.08 -8.87 -9.78
CA GLY A 116 -0.67 -7.54 -9.91
C GLY A 116 -1.66 -7.23 -8.79
N PHE A 117 -2.53 -8.18 -8.44
CA PHE A 117 -3.46 -8.02 -7.31
C PHE A 117 -2.73 -7.82 -5.98
N TRP A 118 -1.75 -8.68 -5.67
CA TRP A 118 -1.00 -8.59 -4.41
C TRP A 118 -0.10 -7.35 -4.34
N GLY A 119 0.47 -6.92 -5.46
CA GLY A 119 1.19 -5.65 -5.56
C GLY A 119 0.28 -4.45 -5.30
N TRP A 120 -0.91 -4.43 -5.90
CA TRP A 120 -1.91 -3.41 -5.62
C TRP A 120 -2.38 -3.43 -4.16
N ALA A 121 -2.67 -4.61 -3.62
CA ALA A 121 -3.12 -4.77 -2.24
C ALA A 121 -2.08 -4.23 -1.24
N PHE A 122 -0.78 -4.44 -1.50
CA PHE A 122 0.30 -3.85 -0.71
C PHE A 122 0.29 -2.32 -0.74
N VAL A 123 0.09 -1.72 -1.91
CA VAL A 123 0.02 -0.26 -2.03
C VAL A 123 -1.17 0.28 -1.24
N MET A 124 -2.30 -0.40 -1.33
CA MET A 124 -3.50 -0.03 -0.58
C MET A 124 -3.34 -0.22 0.93
N SER A 125 -2.51 -1.18 1.40
CA SER A 125 -2.26 -1.40 2.83
C SER A 125 -1.51 -0.24 3.50
N LYS A 126 -0.80 0.59 2.72
CA LYS A 126 -0.12 1.80 3.25
C LYS A 126 -1.08 2.85 3.77
N ALA A 127 -2.31 2.93 3.26
CA ALA A 127 -3.31 3.86 3.80
C ALA A 127 -3.72 3.48 5.24
N PRO A 128 -4.10 2.22 5.53
CA PRO A 128 -4.30 1.77 6.89
C PRO A 128 -3.07 1.93 7.80
N GLU A 129 -1.83 1.71 7.33
CA GLU A 129 -0.60 1.91 8.14
C GLU A 129 -0.47 3.33 8.73
N LEU A 130 -1.10 4.35 8.15
CA LEU A 130 -1.20 5.69 8.75
C LEU A 130 -1.87 5.66 10.15
N GLY A 131 -2.70 4.65 10.41
CA GLY A 131 -3.33 4.38 11.69
C GLY A 131 -2.34 4.09 12.82
N ASP A 132 -1.15 3.58 12.53
CA ASP A 132 -0.10 3.30 13.54
C ASP A 132 0.26 4.57 14.32
N THR A 133 0.40 5.67 13.59
CA THR A 133 0.67 6.98 14.20
C THR A 133 -0.52 7.47 15.02
N MET A 134 -1.76 7.16 14.60
CA MET A 134 -2.95 7.50 15.37
C MET A 134 -2.98 6.76 16.71
N PHE A 135 -2.61 5.48 16.73
CA PHE A 135 -2.49 4.71 17.97
C PHE A 135 -1.44 5.30 18.91
N LEU A 136 -0.31 5.80 18.40
CA LEU A 136 0.68 6.51 19.21
C LEU A 136 0.11 7.79 19.84
N VAL A 137 -0.61 8.60 19.05
CA VAL A 137 -1.25 9.83 19.53
C VAL A 137 -2.28 9.52 20.63
N LEU A 138 -3.17 8.54 20.40
CA LEU A 138 -4.21 8.14 21.36
C LEU A 138 -3.65 7.52 22.65
N ARG A 139 -2.47 6.90 22.59
CA ARG A 139 -1.76 6.34 23.75
C ARG A 139 -0.82 7.33 24.42
N LYS A 140 -0.74 8.59 23.94
CA LYS A 140 0.23 9.61 24.39
C LYS A 140 1.69 9.13 24.33
N LYS A 141 2.02 8.34 23.32
CA LYS A 141 3.41 7.94 23.05
C LYS A 141 4.10 9.00 22.18
N PRO A 142 5.42 9.20 22.33
CA PRO A 142 6.14 10.20 21.55
C PRO A 142 6.07 9.86 20.06
N VAL A 143 5.52 10.78 19.26
CA VAL A 143 5.47 10.66 17.80
C VAL A 143 6.73 11.33 17.24
N ILE A 144 7.79 10.55 17.05
CA ILE A 144 9.06 11.04 16.51
C ILE A 144 8.93 11.45 15.04
N PHE A 145 9.76 12.40 14.61
CA PHE A 145 9.77 12.91 13.22
C PHE A 145 9.83 11.79 12.19
N MET A 146 10.79 10.87 12.37
CA MET A 146 11.02 9.77 11.44
C MET A 146 9.76 8.93 11.21
N HIS A 147 8.95 8.67 12.25
CA HIS A 147 7.80 7.79 12.14
C HIS A 147 6.70 8.41 11.26
N TRP A 148 6.18 9.58 11.64
CA TRP A 148 5.07 10.18 10.88
C TRP A 148 5.50 10.63 9.48
N TYR A 149 6.73 11.09 9.33
CA TYR A 149 7.29 11.48 8.04
C TYR A 149 7.43 10.26 7.12
N HIS A 150 7.97 9.15 7.64
CA HIS A 150 8.10 7.91 6.89
C HIS A 150 6.74 7.39 6.43
N HIS A 151 5.74 7.28 7.32
CA HIS A 151 4.41 6.79 6.95
C HIS A 151 3.70 7.67 5.92
N ALA A 152 3.80 9.00 6.03
CA ALA A 152 3.25 9.90 5.03
C ALA A 152 3.94 9.75 3.66
N LEU A 153 5.27 9.68 3.66
CA LEU A 153 6.05 9.59 2.42
C LEU A 153 5.87 8.24 1.74
N THR A 154 5.98 7.12 2.47
CA THR A 154 5.85 5.78 1.89
C THR A 154 4.45 5.52 1.35
N PHE A 155 3.41 6.09 1.96
CA PHE A 155 2.05 6.00 1.43
C PHE A 155 1.92 6.67 0.06
N VAL A 156 2.28 7.96 -0.05
CA VAL A 156 2.17 8.69 -1.33
C VAL A 156 3.10 8.09 -2.37
N TYR A 157 4.31 7.72 -1.96
CA TYR A 157 5.29 7.14 -2.86
C TYR A 157 4.84 5.78 -3.40
N ALA A 158 4.29 4.89 -2.57
CA ALA A 158 3.74 3.61 -3.01
C ALA A 158 2.61 3.79 -4.05
N VAL A 159 1.74 4.77 -3.84
CA VAL A 159 0.63 5.07 -4.77
C VAL A 159 1.13 5.54 -6.13
N ILE A 160 2.12 6.44 -6.16
CA ILE A 160 2.70 6.96 -7.41
C ILE A 160 3.49 5.86 -8.14
N THR A 161 4.38 5.16 -7.43
CA THR A 161 5.26 4.14 -8.00
C THR A 161 4.47 3.00 -8.66
N TYR A 162 3.35 2.61 -8.06
CA TYR A 162 2.44 1.61 -8.65
C TYR A 162 1.70 2.16 -9.86
N SER A 163 1.19 3.40 -9.81
CA SER A 163 0.49 4.04 -10.93
C SER A 163 1.39 4.22 -12.16
N GLU A 164 2.68 4.42 -11.96
CA GLU A 164 3.68 4.54 -13.04
C GLU A 164 4.27 3.21 -13.48
N HIS A 165 3.82 2.09 -12.90
CA HIS A 165 4.31 0.74 -13.22
C HIS A 165 5.84 0.62 -13.12
N GLN A 166 6.42 1.09 -12.02
CA GLN A 166 7.86 1.09 -11.87
C GLN A 166 8.41 -0.31 -11.54
N ALA A 167 9.21 -0.88 -12.43
CA ALA A 167 9.76 -2.24 -12.32
C ALA A 167 10.51 -2.53 -11.03
N TRP A 168 11.28 -1.56 -10.54
CA TRP A 168 12.10 -1.74 -9.34
C TRP A 168 11.27 -1.86 -8.06
N ALA A 169 9.99 -1.42 -8.08
CA ALA A 169 9.12 -1.43 -6.92
C ALA A 169 8.94 -2.85 -6.34
N ARG A 170 8.95 -3.89 -7.18
CA ARG A 170 8.83 -5.29 -6.71
C ARG A 170 9.93 -5.71 -5.74
N TRP A 171 11.15 -5.18 -5.89
CA TRP A 171 12.24 -5.42 -4.93
C TRP A 171 11.95 -4.74 -3.59
N SER A 172 11.49 -3.50 -3.62
CA SER A 172 11.08 -2.77 -2.41
C SER A 172 9.94 -3.49 -1.69
N LEU A 173 8.96 -4.01 -2.44
CA LEU A 173 7.83 -4.77 -1.90
C LEU A 173 8.31 -6.06 -1.26
N ALA A 174 9.10 -6.87 -1.97
CA ALA A 174 9.62 -8.14 -1.45
C ALA A 174 10.42 -7.96 -0.16
N LEU A 175 11.29 -6.95 -0.09
CA LEU A 175 12.07 -6.64 1.10
C LEU A 175 11.19 -6.14 2.25
N ASN A 176 10.25 -5.22 1.98
CA ASN A 176 9.35 -4.69 3.01
C ASN A 176 8.47 -5.80 3.59
N LEU A 177 7.87 -6.62 2.73
CA LEU A 177 7.03 -7.74 3.15
C LEU A 177 7.80 -8.76 3.98
N THR A 178 9.02 -9.13 3.55
CA THR A 178 9.88 -10.06 4.30
C THR A 178 10.21 -9.53 5.70
N VAL A 179 10.61 -8.26 5.79
CA VAL A 179 10.92 -7.62 7.09
C VAL A 179 9.67 -7.53 7.96
N HIS A 180 8.52 -7.15 7.39
CA HIS A 180 7.26 -7.06 8.14
C HIS A 180 6.78 -8.42 8.65
N THR A 181 6.97 -9.50 7.88
CA THR A 181 6.67 -10.86 8.36
C THR A 181 7.53 -11.24 9.56
N ILE A 182 8.82 -10.89 9.56
CA ILE A 182 9.74 -11.23 10.66
C ILE A 182 9.56 -10.30 11.88
N MET A 183 9.31 -9.02 11.66
CA MET A 183 9.23 -8.01 12.72
C MET A 183 7.97 -8.15 13.59
N TYR A 184 6.89 -8.68 13.03
CA TYR A 184 5.60 -8.83 13.72
C TYR A 184 5.25 -10.28 14.10
N LEU A 185 6.18 -11.23 13.89
CA LEU A 185 6.17 -12.57 14.49
C LEU A 185 6.83 -12.54 15.88
#